data_AF-A0A969NS63-F1
#
_entry.id   AF-A0A969NS63-F1
#
_cell.length_a   1.000
_cell.length_b   1.000
_cell.length_c   1.000
_cell.angle_alpha   90.00
_cell.angle_beta   90.00
_cell.angle_gamma   90.00
#
_symmetry.space_group_name_H-M   'P 1'
#
loop_
_entity.id
_entity.type
_entity.pdbx_description
1 polymer ?
#
loop_
_entity_poly.entity_id
_entity_poly.type
_entity_poly.pdbx_seq_one_letter_code
_entity_poly.pdbx_strand_id
1 'polypeptide(L)'
;MIFDLKVSQNVKDILVKFNHNFKEIDTFLYPYEYLANLEGKNQIELIRISPEDANLGFGKGKGLDDKLAGDQFRAFGGFFKKSWRSNDLLWGRLDGLNRLIEALVTEESVKHFKDFVERESINQKVTEEKYIELLVKECIQGKHNQEIIEALIELFKLVKDIDAEKQKNNVKKLKELQEFLDSLLNRLLNKLVEEGQREIISTDLIQVIGDDIDERKQWSDKNADSMWTATELAEESLTQTTSDYKDDYFRNLYRVCQEQLGKDVPLPVRYRWLSKSILIFRDILVSWQGETINKNPIYVLCDIGVSIYHRLKPSNRVLNLSLLVMVGLFLFFGGQLLLVDKAKFFAIAIFIIILVILVLLLLKLIAYLFSLILSD
;
A
#
# COMPACT_ATOMS: atom_id res chain seq x y z
N MET A 1 -13.76 17.46 18.33
CA MET A 1 -14.02 18.55 17.36
C MET A 1 -13.99 17.91 15.98
N ILE A 2 -15.15 17.89 15.30
CA ILE A 2 -15.42 17.11 14.10
C ILE A 2 -14.60 17.63 12.92
N PHE A 3 -13.99 16.72 12.18
CA PHE A 3 -13.14 16.93 11.02
C PHE A 3 -13.63 18.06 10.11
N ASP A 4 -12.77 19.06 9.91
CA ASP A 4 -12.93 20.10 8.90
C ASP A 4 -12.47 19.57 7.53
N LEU A 5 -13.06 18.44 7.12
CA LEU A 5 -13.18 18.14 5.71
C LEU A 5 -14.16 19.19 5.17
N LYS A 6 -13.75 19.92 4.11
CA LYS A 6 -14.64 20.69 3.24
C LYS A 6 -15.59 19.73 2.49
N VAL A 7 -16.37 19.00 3.27
CA VAL A 7 -17.57 18.31 2.83
C VAL A 7 -18.52 19.44 2.45
N SER A 8 -18.97 19.46 1.19
CA SER A 8 -19.96 20.44 0.73
C SER A 8 -21.13 20.51 1.72
N GLN A 9 -21.70 21.69 1.96
CA GLN A 9 -22.78 21.90 2.94
C GLN A 9 -23.86 20.80 2.85
N ASN A 10 -24.18 20.38 1.62
CA ASN A 10 -25.12 19.31 1.30
C ASN A 10 -24.76 17.95 1.91
N VAL A 11 -23.49 17.52 1.89
CA VAL A 11 -23.11 16.20 2.41
C VAL A 11 -23.06 16.22 3.94
N LYS A 12 -22.70 17.35 4.57
CA LYS A 12 -22.86 17.50 6.04
C LYS A 12 -24.34 17.42 6.42
N ASP A 13 -25.23 18.08 5.69
CA ASP A 13 -26.67 18.03 5.94
C ASP A 13 -27.26 16.65 5.69
N ILE A 14 -26.78 15.91 4.68
CA ILE A 14 -27.17 14.52 4.43
C ILE A 14 -26.68 13.61 5.54
N LEU A 15 -25.41 13.71 5.96
CA LEU A 15 -24.86 12.89 7.05
C LEU A 15 -25.52 13.18 8.39
N VAL A 16 -25.85 14.45 8.66
CA VAL A 16 -26.59 14.88 9.85
C VAL A 16 -28.02 14.34 9.79
N LYS A 17 -28.73 14.48 8.67
CA LYS A 17 -30.07 13.87 8.48
C LYS A 17 -30.03 12.34 8.62
N PHE A 18 -29.03 11.70 8.03
CA PHE A 18 -28.87 10.25 8.09
C PHE A 18 -28.56 9.80 9.52
N ASN A 19 -27.74 10.54 10.26
CA ASN A 19 -27.42 10.24 11.66
C ASN A 19 -28.63 10.46 12.60
N HIS A 20 -29.39 11.54 12.40
CA HIS A 20 -30.60 11.80 13.18
C HIS A 20 -31.69 10.75 12.92
N ASN A 21 -31.84 10.32 11.67
CA ASN A 21 -32.87 9.36 11.26
C ASN A 21 -32.32 7.93 11.15
N PHE A 22 -31.10 7.67 11.64
CA PHE A 22 -30.43 6.38 11.47
C PHE A 22 -31.28 5.24 12.02
N LYS A 23 -31.84 5.43 13.23
CA LYS A 23 -32.69 4.42 13.86
C LYS A 23 -33.94 4.10 13.04
N GLU A 24 -34.56 5.11 12.42
CA GLU A 24 -35.76 4.92 11.61
C GLU A 24 -35.41 4.19 10.32
N ILE A 25 -34.36 4.64 9.63
CA ILE A 25 -33.86 4.03 8.39
C ILE A 25 -33.44 2.58 8.65
N ASP A 26 -32.69 2.31 9.71
CA ASP A 26 -32.19 0.99 10.09
C ASP A 26 -33.34 0.04 10.49
N THR A 27 -34.36 0.55 11.20
CA THR A 27 -35.55 -0.24 11.53
C THR A 27 -36.27 -0.76 10.28
N PHE A 28 -36.28 0.03 9.19
CA PHE A 28 -36.88 -0.41 7.93
C PHE A 28 -35.92 -1.22 7.07
N LEU A 29 -34.65 -0.85 6.94
CA LEU A 29 -33.68 -1.50 6.04
C LEU A 29 -33.14 -2.83 6.59
N TYR A 30 -32.86 -2.90 7.90
CA TYR A 30 -32.23 -4.08 8.51
C TYR A 30 -33.03 -5.37 8.30
N PRO A 31 -34.37 -5.41 8.45
CA PRO A 31 -35.15 -6.61 8.15
C PRO A 31 -35.00 -7.07 6.69
N TYR A 32 -34.99 -6.15 5.72
CA TYR A 32 -34.82 -6.50 4.30
C TYR A 32 -33.40 -6.99 4.03
N GLU A 33 -32.38 -6.37 4.61
CA GLU A 33 -30.98 -6.77 4.48
C GLU A 33 -30.74 -8.16 5.06
N TYR A 34 -31.27 -8.41 6.26
CA TYR A 34 -31.20 -9.69 6.93
C TYR A 34 -31.92 -10.78 6.12
N LEU A 35 -33.14 -10.51 5.62
CA LEU A 35 -33.90 -11.46 4.82
C LEU A 35 -33.29 -11.72 3.44
N ALA A 36 -32.67 -10.70 2.83
CA ALA A 36 -31.95 -10.81 1.57
C ALA A 36 -30.55 -11.43 1.74
N ASN A 37 -30.14 -11.74 2.97
CA ASN A 37 -28.79 -12.19 3.33
C ASN A 37 -27.69 -11.28 2.74
N LEU A 38 -27.93 -9.97 2.76
CA LEU A 38 -26.99 -8.97 2.30
C LEU A 38 -25.95 -8.73 3.40
N GLU A 39 -24.82 -9.44 3.30
CA GLU A 39 -23.69 -9.28 4.23
C GLU A 39 -22.94 -7.94 4.06
N GLY A 40 -23.15 -7.25 2.94
CA GLY A 40 -22.56 -5.93 2.65
C GLY A 40 -23.29 -5.16 1.56
N LYS A 41 -23.24 -3.83 1.64
CA LYS A 41 -23.86 -2.89 0.67
C LYS A 41 -22.90 -2.43 -0.42
N ASN A 42 -21.61 -2.68 -0.23
CA ASN A 42 -20.60 -2.24 -1.18
C ASN A 42 -20.61 -3.16 -2.39
N GLN A 43 -20.50 -2.56 -3.58
CA GLN A 43 -20.28 -3.31 -4.80
C GLN A 43 -18.94 -4.05 -4.69
N ILE A 44 -18.96 -5.36 -4.92
CA ILE A 44 -17.77 -6.18 -4.97
C ILE A 44 -17.32 -6.25 -6.42
N GLU A 45 -16.14 -5.70 -6.71
CA GLU A 45 -15.50 -5.84 -8.01
C GLU A 45 -14.52 -7.01 -7.99
N LEU A 46 -14.64 -7.91 -8.96
CA LEU A 46 -13.72 -9.04 -9.12
C LEU A 46 -12.62 -8.65 -10.11
N ILE A 47 -11.38 -8.69 -9.64
CA ILE A 47 -10.20 -8.46 -10.48
C ILE A 47 -9.40 -9.75 -10.55
N ARG A 48 -9.28 -10.31 -11.75
CA ARG A 48 -8.47 -11.49 -12.02
C ARG A 48 -7.01 -11.07 -12.20
N ILE A 49 -6.12 -11.70 -11.43
CA ILE A 49 -4.67 -11.55 -11.62
C ILE A 49 -4.20 -12.78 -12.39
N SER A 50 -4.01 -12.62 -13.70
CA SER A 50 -3.56 -13.68 -14.60
C SER A 50 -2.56 -13.13 -15.63
N PRO A 51 -1.54 -13.92 -16.02
CA PRO A 51 -0.63 -13.57 -17.11
C PRO A 51 -1.34 -13.29 -18.44
N GLU A 52 -2.46 -13.95 -18.70
CA GLU A 52 -3.28 -13.76 -19.91
C GLU A 52 -3.98 -12.40 -19.94
N ASP A 53 -4.35 -11.89 -18.76
CA ASP A 53 -5.02 -10.60 -18.67
C ASP A 53 -4.02 -9.45 -18.85
N ALA A 54 -2.78 -9.63 -18.38
CA ALA A 54 -1.71 -8.64 -18.32
C ALA A 54 -1.18 -8.19 -19.70
N ASN A 55 -1.91 -7.27 -20.34
CA ASN A 55 -1.70 -6.83 -21.73
C ASN A 55 -1.05 -5.45 -21.92
N LEU A 56 -0.68 -4.78 -20.82
CA LEU A 56 0.07 -3.51 -20.86
C LEU A 56 1.60 -3.71 -20.73
N GLY A 57 2.36 -2.69 -21.13
CA GLY A 57 3.83 -2.65 -21.01
C GLY A 57 4.55 -3.78 -21.76
N PHE A 58 5.54 -4.39 -21.11
CA PHE A 58 6.33 -5.49 -21.69
C PHE A 58 5.54 -6.77 -21.93
N GLY A 59 4.36 -6.93 -21.31
CA GLY A 59 3.45 -8.05 -21.54
C GLY A 59 2.59 -7.90 -22.80
N LYS A 60 2.59 -6.72 -23.43
CA LYS A 60 1.75 -6.44 -24.60
C LYS A 60 2.10 -7.33 -25.79
N GLY A 61 1.08 -8.02 -26.30
CA GLY A 61 1.22 -8.88 -27.48
C GLY A 61 1.94 -10.21 -27.22
N LYS A 62 2.16 -10.57 -25.94
CA LYS A 62 2.75 -11.85 -25.54
C LYS A 62 1.67 -12.81 -25.05
N GLY A 63 1.69 -14.03 -25.56
CA GLY A 63 0.86 -15.13 -25.05
C GLY A 63 1.45 -15.77 -23.79
N LEU A 64 0.75 -16.76 -23.24
CA LEU A 64 1.25 -17.56 -22.11
C LEU A 64 2.60 -18.21 -22.44
N ASP A 65 2.71 -18.81 -23.63
CA ASP A 65 3.93 -19.49 -24.11
C ASP A 65 5.13 -18.54 -24.26
N ASP A 66 4.89 -17.23 -24.46
CA ASP A 66 5.94 -16.22 -24.58
C ASP A 66 6.45 -15.71 -23.23
N LYS A 67 5.67 -15.96 -22.16
CA LYS A 67 5.92 -15.45 -20.80
C LYS A 67 6.40 -16.58 -19.88
N LEU A 68 5.65 -17.68 -19.82
CA LEU A 68 5.83 -18.73 -18.84
C LEU A 68 6.62 -19.91 -19.43
N ALA A 69 7.66 -20.31 -18.71
CA ALA A 69 8.44 -21.51 -19.00
C ALA A 69 7.90 -22.74 -18.24
N GLY A 70 7.11 -22.53 -17.18
CA GLY A 70 6.57 -23.57 -16.32
C GLY A 70 5.44 -24.42 -16.92
N ASP A 71 4.80 -23.98 -18.01
CA ASP A 71 3.73 -24.73 -18.69
C ASP A 71 4.24 -26.04 -19.33
N GLN A 72 5.56 -26.17 -19.49
CA GLN A 72 6.19 -27.43 -19.86
C GLN A 72 5.96 -28.51 -18.78
N PHE A 73 5.84 -29.77 -19.20
CA PHE A 73 5.55 -30.91 -18.30
C PHE A 73 4.27 -30.77 -17.46
N ARG A 74 3.16 -30.29 -18.06
CA ARG A 74 1.85 -30.14 -17.39
C ARG A 74 1.90 -29.24 -16.14
N ALA A 75 2.49 -28.05 -16.27
CA ALA A 75 2.64 -27.07 -15.18
C ALA A 75 3.65 -27.44 -14.07
N PHE A 76 4.47 -28.49 -14.27
CA PHE A 76 5.53 -28.87 -13.33
C PHE A 76 6.93 -28.40 -13.76
N GLY A 77 7.08 -27.71 -14.90
CA GLY A 77 8.37 -27.26 -15.42
C GLY A 77 9.21 -26.48 -14.40
N GLY A 78 8.58 -25.61 -13.62
CA GLY A 78 9.25 -24.81 -12.59
C GLY A 78 9.87 -25.62 -11.43
N PHE A 79 9.56 -26.91 -11.29
CA PHE A 79 10.22 -27.79 -10.31
C PHE A 79 11.54 -28.37 -10.82
N PHE A 80 11.66 -28.53 -12.15
CA PHE A 80 12.80 -29.20 -12.78
C PHE A 80 13.97 -28.26 -13.07
N LYS A 81 13.71 -26.98 -13.27
CA LYS A 81 14.73 -25.98 -13.59
C LYS A 81 14.62 -24.72 -12.76
N LYS A 82 15.75 -24.31 -12.18
CA LYS A 82 15.86 -23.07 -11.41
C LYS A 82 15.63 -21.86 -12.31
N SER A 83 16.20 -21.89 -13.53
CA SER A 83 16.05 -20.81 -14.52
C SER A 83 14.58 -20.57 -14.90
N TRP A 84 13.80 -21.64 -15.10
CA TRP A 84 12.38 -21.55 -15.44
C TRP A 84 11.55 -20.97 -14.30
N ARG A 85 11.84 -21.38 -13.05
CA ARG A 85 11.19 -20.81 -11.88
C ARG A 85 11.49 -19.32 -11.71
N SER A 86 12.75 -18.93 -11.87
CA SER A 86 13.17 -17.52 -11.79
C SER A 86 12.54 -16.68 -12.91
N ASN A 87 12.38 -17.23 -14.12
CA ASN A 87 11.63 -16.59 -15.21
C ASN A 87 10.13 -16.40 -14.86
N ASP A 88 9.46 -17.47 -14.43
CA ASP A 88 8.02 -17.43 -14.13
C ASP A 88 7.72 -16.47 -12.97
N LEU A 89 8.63 -16.38 -11.99
CA LEU A 89 8.55 -15.39 -10.93
C LEU A 89 8.65 -13.96 -11.46
N LEU A 90 9.64 -13.69 -12.32
CA LEU A 90 9.82 -12.36 -12.91
C LEU A 90 8.54 -11.95 -13.62
N TRP A 91 7.98 -12.82 -14.46
CA TRP A 91 6.71 -12.57 -15.12
C TRP A 91 5.54 -12.40 -14.15
N GLY A 92 5.48 -13.20 -13.08
CA GLY A 92 4.50 -13.03 -12.02
C GLY A 92 4.53 -11.64 -11.38
N ARG A 93 5.72 -11.06 -11.17
CA ARG A 93 5.88 -9.69 -10.66
C ARG A 93 5.48 -8.64 -11.72
N LEU A 94 5.87 -8.83 -12.97
CA LEU A 94 5.55 -7.90 -14.08
C LEU A 94 4.05 -7.85 -14.37
N ASP A 95 3.40 -9.02 -14.43
CA ASP A 95 1.97 -9.17 -14.69
C ASP A 95 1.15 -8.79 -13.44
N GLY A 96 1.63 -9.11 -12.24
CA GLY A 96 1.03 -8.67 -11.00
C GLY A 96 0.99 -7.14 -10.88
N LEU A 97 2.11 -6.45 -11.15
CA LEU A 97 2.16 -4.99 -11.18
C LEU A 97 1.16 -4.41 -12.19
N ASN A 98 1.12 -4.99 -13.40
CA ASN A 98 0.20 -4.59 -14.46
C ASN A 98 -1.26 -4.58 -13.95
N ARG A 99 -1.72 -5.72 -13.44
CA ARG A 99 -3.08 -5.90 -12.91
C ARG A 99 -3.37 -5.01 -11.70
N LEU A 100 -2.41 -4.82 -10.81
CA LEU A 100 -2.58 -3.93 -9.67
C LEU A 100 -2.75 -2.47 -10.10
N ILE A 101 -2.01 -2.02 -11.11
CA ILE A 101 -2.14 -0.64 -11.60
C ILE A 101 -3.51 -0.44 -12.27
N GLU A 102 -3.95 -1.35 -13.13
CA GLU A 102 -5.30 -1.26 -13.72
C GLU A 102 -6.42 -1.33 -12.69
N ALA A 103 -6.24 -2.11 -11.63
CA ALA A 103 -7.19 -2.18 -10.52
C ALA A 103 -7.33 -0.85 -9.76
N LEU A 104 -6.21 -0.13 -9.60
CA LEU A 104 -6.15 1.06 -8.77
C LEU A 104 -6.43 2.35 -9.56
N VAL A 105 -6.07 2.39 -10.85
CA VAL A 105 -6.15 3.58 -11.69
C VAL A 105 -7.39 3.47 -12.57
N THR A 106 -8.51 3.91 -11.99
CA THR A 106 -9.84 3.92 -12.62
C THR A 106 -10.33 5.35 -12.85
N GLU A 107 -11.39 5.52 -13.65
CA GLU A 107 -12.02 6.84 -13.84
C GLU A 107 -12.45 7.48 -12.51
N GLU A 108 -12.93 6.67 -11.56
CA GLU A 108 -13.28 7.15 -10.22
C GLU A 108 -12.05 7.61 -9.43
N SER A 109 -10.95 6.84 -9.46
CA SER A 109 -9.70 7.24 -8.81
C SER A 109 -9.16 8.56 -9.36
N VAL A 110 -9.36 8.82 -10.66
CA VAL A 110 -8.95 10.03 -11.36
C VAL A 110 -9.74 11.24 -10.88
N LYS A 111 -11.06 11.09 -10.67
CA LYS A 111 -11.90 12.13 -10.06
C LYS A 111 -11.43 12.46 -8.64
N HIS A 112 -11.20 11.43 -7.82
CA HIS A 112 -10.67 11.60 -6.47
C HIS A 112 -9.26 12.20 -6.45
N PHE A 113 -8.42 11.88 -7.42
CA PHE A 113 -7.09 12.46 -7.57
C PHE A 113 -7.15 13.97 -7.79
N LYS A 114 -8.08 14.46 -8.62
CA LYS A 114 -8.29 15.90 -8.81
C LYS A 114 -8.63 16.60 -7.50
N ASP A 115 -9.57 16.07 -6.72
CA ASP A 115 -9.97 16.68 -5.44
C ASP A 115 -8.85 16.60 -4.39
N PHE A 116 -8.05 15.54 -4.44
CA PHE A 116 -6.86 15.38 -3.62
C PHE A 116 -5.82 16.46 -3.94
N VAL A 117 -5.46 16.62 -5.22
CA VAL A 117 -4.46 17.60 -5.67
C VAL A 117 -4.86 19.02 -5.31
N GLU A 118 -6.13 19.40 -5.53
CA GLU A 118 -6.64 20.74 -5.17
C GLU A 118 -6.53 21.02 -3.67
N ARG A 119 -6.84 20.02 -2.84
CA ARG A 119 -6.75 20.19 -1.38
C ARG A 119 -5.31 20.31 -0.93
N GLU A 120 -4.42 19.43 -1.41
CA GLU A 120 -3.04 19.40 -0.94
C GLU A 120 -2.20 20.56 -1.47
N SER A 121 -2.47 21.05 -2.68
CA SER A 121 -1.82 22.24 -3.23
C SER A 121 -2.10 23.48 -2.35
N ILE A 122 -3.35 23.65 -1.91
CA ILE A 122 -3.75 24.72 -0.97
C ILE A 122 -3.04 24.54 0.38
N ASN A 123 -2.99 23.31 0.91
CA ASN A 123 -2.36 23.02 2.21
C ASN A 123 -0.86 23.35 2.22
N GLN A 124 -0.19 23.07 1.11
CA GLN A 124 1.26 23.26 0.93
C GLN A 124 1.61 24.64 0.34
N LYS A 125 0.63 25.44 -0.07
CA LYS A 125 0.82 26.76 -0.70
C LYS A 125 1.65 26.70 -1.99
N VAL A 126 1.42 25.67 -2.80
CA VAL A 126 2.05 25.47 -4.13
C VAL A 126 0.98 25.40 -5.21
N THR A 127 1.35 25.60 -6.48
CA THR A 127 0.42 25.38 -7.60
C THR A 127 0.13 23.89 -7.77
N GLU A 128 -1.02 23.56 -8.37
CA GLU A 128 -1.40 22.16 -8.59
C GLU A 128 -0.40 21.41 -9.48
N GLU A 129 0.11 22.03 -10.55
CA GLU A 129 1.14 21.40 -11.37
C GLU A 129 2.42 21.14 -10.59
N LYS A 130 2.82 22.09 -9.73
CA LYS A 130 4.03 21.93 -8.93
C LYS A 130 3.88 20.84 -7.88
N TYR A 131 2.68 20.70 -7.32
CA TYR A 131 2.36 19.63 -6.39
C TYR A 131 2.43 18.26 -7.08
N ILE A 132 1.87 18.13 -8.29
CA ILE A 132 1.95 16.89 -9.07
C ILE A 132 3.41 16.54 -9.37
N GLU A 133 4.24 17.51 -9.77
CA GLU A 133 5.69 17.28 -9.96
C GLU A 133 6.37 16.74 -8.71
N LEU A 134 6.07 17.31 -7.54
CA LEU A 134 6.64 16.86 -6.27
C LEU A 134 6.18 15.44 -5.94
N LEU A 135 4.89 15.17 -6.11
CA LEU A 135 4.30 13.86 -5.85
C LEU A 135 4.93 12.77 -6.71
N VAL A 136 5.08 13.01 -8.02
CA VAL A 136 5.72 12.03 -8.91
C VAL A 136 7.19 11.83 -8.55
N LYS A 137 7.92 12.91 -8.21
CA LYS A 137 9.33 12.80 -7.80
C LYS A 137 9.53 12.05 -6.49
N GLU A 138 8.59 12.16 -5.55
CA GLU A 138 8.62 11.40 -4.29
C GLU A 138 8.25 9.93 -4.48
N CYS A 139 7.30 9.64 -5.36
CA CYS A 139 6.75 8.30 -5.53
C CYS A 139 7.47 7.44 -6.58
N ILE A 140 8.01 8.05 -7.63
CA ILE A 140 8.60 7.35 -8.78
C ILE A 140 10.04 7.83 -8.95
N GLN A 141 11.02 6.94 -8.79
CA GLN A 141 12.45 7.26 -8.89
C GLN A 141 12.99 7.12 -10.33
N GLY A 142 12.09 7.06 -11.32
CA GLY A 142 12.39 6.74 -12.71
C GLY A 142 13.03 7.87 -13.53
N LYS A 143 13.73 7.51 -14.60
CA LYS A 143 14.31 8.48 -15.56
C LYS A 143 13.25 9.15 -16.43
N HIS A 144 12.09 8.52 -16.61
CA HIS A 144 11.01 9.01 -17.48
C HIS A 144 9.86 9.69 -16.73
N ASN A 145 10.12 10.21 -15.52
CA ASN A 145 9.12 10.90 -14.70
C ASN A 145 8.42 12.06 -15.42
N GLN A 146 9.09 12.70 -16.38
CA GLN A 146 8.56 13.86 -17.09
C GLN A 146 7.29 13.54 -17.89
N GLU A 147 7.24 12.41 -18.59
CA GLU A 147 6.06 12.01 -19.37
C GLU A 147 4.86 11.69 -18.47
N ILE A 148 5.12 11.07 -17.31
CA ILE A 148 4.08 10.77 -16.30
C ILE A 148 3.54 12.06 -15.70
N ILE A 149 4.41 13.02 -15.37
CA ILE A 149 4.02 14.34 -14.87
C ILE A 149 3.13 15.04 -15.89
N GLU A 150 3.54 15.08 -17.17
CA GLU A 150 2.76 15.71 -18.24
C GLU A 150 1.39 15.07 -18.41
N ALA A 151 1.32 13.73 -18.43
CA ALA A 151 0.06 13.00 -18.51
C ALA A 151 -0.85 13.27 -17.30
N LEU A 152 -0.32 13.30 -16.08
CA LEU A 152 -1.10 13.60 -14.88
C LEU A 152 -1.61 15.04 -14.84
N ILE A 153 -0.82 16.01 -15.31
CA ILE A 153 -1.24 17.42 -15.42
C ILE A 153 -2.35 17.55 -16.47
N GLU A 154 -2.22 16.90 -17.62
CA GLU A 154 -3.23 16.91 -18.68
C GLU A 154 -4.53 16.26 -18.20
N LEU A 155 -4.43 15.12 -17.51
CA LEU A 155 -5.55 14.43 -16.88
C LEU A 155 -6.26 15.31 -15.85
N PHE A 156 -5.50 15.99 -14.99
CA PHE A 156 -6.03 16.90 -13.98
C PHE A 156 -6.83 18.05 -14.60
N LYS A 157 -6.31 18.66 -15.67
CA LYS A 157 -6.99 19.74 -16.39
C LYS A 157 -8.27 19.24 -17.08
N LEU A 158 -8.19 18.07 -17.72
CA LEU A 158 -9.32 17.48 -18.42
C LEU A 158 -10.49 17.17 -17.48
N VAL A 159 -10.22 16.63 -16.29
CA VAL A 159 -11.26 16.35 -15.29
C VAL A 159 -11.94 17.64 -14.83
N LYS A 160 -11.17 18.72 -14.63
CA LYS A 160 -11.73 20.05 -14.32
C LYS A 160 -12.66 20.55 -15.43
N ASP A 161 -12.26 20.37 -16.68
CA ASP A 161 -13.08 20.77 -17.84
C ASP A 161 -14.37 19.94 -17.93
N ILE A 162 -14.30 18.64 -17.69
CA ILE A 162 -15.47 17.75 -17.65
C ILE A 162 -16.45 18.19 -16.56
N ASP A 163 -15.98 18.48 -15.35
CA ASP A 163 -16.83 18.93 -14.25
C ASP A 163 -17.47 20.30 -14.53
N ALA A 164 -16.74 21.21 -15.19
CA ALA A 164 -17.27 22.50 -15.62
C ALA A 164 -18.35 22.36 -16.72
N GLU A 165 -18.17 21.46 -17.68
CA GLU A 165 -19.15 21.22 -18.75
C GLU A 165 -20.37 20.42 -18.28
N LYS A 166 -20.24 19.57 -17.25
CA LYS A 166 -21.39 18.90 -16.59
C LYS A 166 -22.38 19.92 -16.04
N GLN A 167 -21.89 21.03 -15.48
CA GLN A 167 -22.74 22.11 -14.97
C GLN A 167 -23.48 22.86 -16.09
N LYS A 168 -22.92 22.89 -17.31
CA LYS A 168 -23.51 23.55 -18.49
C LYS A 168 -24.44 22.64 -19.30
N ASN A 169 -24.56 21.37 -18.92
CA ASN A 169 -25.43 20.37 -19.54
C ASN A 169 -25.18 20.16 -21.06
N ASN A 170 -23.94 20.34 -21.51
CA ASN A 170 -23.56 20.19 -22.92
C ASN A 170 -23.20 18.73 -23.27
N VAL A 171 -24.22 17.93 -23.59
CA VAL A 171 -24.10 16.48 -23.80
C VAL A 171 -23.08 16.10 -24.90
N LYS A 172 -23.03 16.85 -26.01
CA LYS A 172 -22.13 16.52 -27.12
C LYS A 172 -20.66 16.70 -26.71
N LYS A 173 -20.34 17.84 -26.11
CA LYS A 173 -18.97 18.15 -25.66
C LYS A 173 -18.52 17.22 -24.53
N LEU A 174 -19.43 16.82 -23.65
CA LEU A 174 -19.13 15.84 -22.60
C LEU A 174 -18.70 14.49 -23.17
N LYS A 175 -19.35 14.02 -24.23
CA LYS A 175 -18.97 12.76 -24.88
C LYS A 175 -17.57 12.83 -25.49
N GLU A 176 -17.26 13.92 -26.19
CA GLU A 176 -15.93 14.16 -26.78
C GLU A 176 -14.82 14.20 -25.70
N LEU A 177 -15.07 14.87 -24.57
CA LEU A 177 -14.13 14.93 -23.46
C LEU A 177 -13.95 13.58 -22.76
N GLN A 178 -15.01 12.77 -22.66
CA GLN A 178 -14.94 11.44 -22.08
C GLN A 178 -14.10 10.50 -22.95
N GLU A 179 -14.28 10.51 -24.27
CA GLU A 179 -13.46 9.71 -25.19
C GLU A 179 -11.97 10.10 -25.10
N PHE A 180 -11.69 11.40 -24.92
CA PHE A 180 -10.32 11.88 -24.69
C PHE A 180 -9.76 11.44 -23.33
N LEU A 181 -10.59 11.43 -22.28
CA LEU A 181 -10.21 10.95 -20.95
C LEU A 181 -9.82 9.47 -20.99
N ASP A 182 -10.62 8.63 -21.65
CA ASP A 182 -10.37 7.20 -21.76
C ASP A 182 -9.04 6.93 -22.51
N SER A 183 -8.80 7.67 -23.59
CA SER A 183 -7.53 7.59 -24.34
C SER A 183 -6.33 7.97 -23.49
N LEU A 184 -6.44 9.07 -22.74
CA LEU A 184 -5.36 9.57 -21.89
C LEU A 184 -5.11 8.68 -20.69
N LEU A 185 -6.17 8.13 -20.08
CA LEU A 185 -6.09 7.15 -19.00
C LEU A 185 -5.34 5.90 -19.45
N ASN A 186 -5.67 5.37 -20.63
CA ASN A 186 -4.95 4.23 -21.22
C ASN A 186 -3.48 4.54 -21.49
N ARG A 187 -3.15 5.77 -21.91
CA ARG A 187 -1.76 6.22 -22.08
C ARG A 187 -1.02 6.26 -20.74
N LEU A 188 -1.65 6.82 -19.71
CA LEU A 188 -1.09 6.90 -18.37
C LEU A 188 -0.87 5.51 -17.77
N LEU A 189 -1.87 4.62 -17.85
CA LEU A 189 -1.79 3.23 -17.41
C LEU A 189 -0.59 2.51 -18.01
N ASN A 190 -0.44 2.56 -19.34
CA ASN A 190 0.70 1.94 -20.01
C ASN A 190 2.03 2.49 -19.50
N LYS A 191 2.14 3.80 -19.30
CA LYS A 191 3.38 4.43 -18.84
C LYS A 191 3.73 4.08 -17.39
N LEU A 192 2.74 4.07 -16.50
CA LEU A 192 2.94 3.64 -15.11
C LEU A 192 3.37 2.18 -15.04
N VAL A 193 2.74 1.30 -15.83
CA VAL A 193 3.12 -0.11 -15.92
C VAL A 193 4.53 -0.26 -16.48
N GLU A 194 4.87 0.42 -17.57
CA GLU A 194 6.21 0.38 -18.17
C GLU A 194 7.30 0.80 -17.17
N GLU A 195 7.13 1.93 -16.46
CA GLU A 195 8.15 2.41 -15.53
C GLU A 195 8.31 1.49 -14.32
N GLY A 196 7.22 0.98 -13.74
CA GLY A 196 7.33 0.00 -12.66
C GLY A 196 7.92 -1.34 -13.13
N GLN A 197 7.61 -1.78 -14.35
CA GLN A 197 8.22 -2.97 -14.94
C GLN A 197 9.72 -2.77 -15.20
N ARG A 198 10.17 -1.58 -15.60
CA ARG A 198 11.61 -1.26 -15.73
C ARG A 198 12.34 -1.41 -14.40
N GLU A 199 11.73 -0.96 -13.30
CA GLU A 199 12.32 -1.09 -11.98
C GLU A 199 12.50 -2.57 -11.60
N ILE A 200 11.45 -3.38 -11.80
CA ILE A 200 11.48 -4.83 -11.59
C ILE A 200 12.59 -5.47 -12.44
N ILE A 201 12.59 -5.21 -13.75
CA ILE A 201 13.60 -5.75 -14.68
C ILE A 201 15.02 -5.35 -14.26
N SER A 202 15.22 -4.09 -13.86
CA SER A 202 16.55 -3.60 -13.47
C SER A 202 17.13 -4.31 -12.24
N THR A 203 16.26 -4.85 -11.39
CA THR A 203 16.64 -5.53 -10.16
C THR A 203 16.71 -7.05 -10.35
N ASP A 204 15.75 -7.63 -11.05
CA ASP A 204 15.50 -9.07 -11.06
C ASP A 204 16.06 -9.78 -12.29
N LEU A 205 16.09 -9.12 -13.47
CA LEU A 205 16.48 -9.78 -14.72
C LEU A 205 17.92 -10.32 -14.67
N ILE A 206 18.81 -9.61 -13.97
CA ILE A 206 20.21 -10.03 -13.78
C ILE A 206 20.27 -11.38 -13.05
N GLN A 207 19.40 -11.61 -12.07
CA GLN A 207 19.35 -12.87 -11.34
C GLN A 207 18.83 -14.00 -12.22
N VAL A 208 17.78 -13.75 -13.02
CA VAL A 208 17.23 -14.75 -13.95
C VAL A 208 18.27 -15.19 -14.98
N ILE A 209 19.01 -14.23 -15.55
CA ILE A 209 20.11 -14.53 -16.49
C ILE A 209 21.23 -15.31 -15.80
N GLY A 210 21.60 -14.93 -14.57
CA GLY A 210 22.60 -15.64 -13.78
C GLY A 210 22.21 -17.09 -13.52
N ASP A 211 20.96 -17.33 -13.11
CA ASP A 211 20.43 -18.66 -12.86
C ASP A 211 20.42 -19.54 -14.12
N ASP A 212 20.08 -18.99 -15.30
CA ASP A 212 20.14 -19.72 -16.57
C ASP A 212 21.58 -20.07 -16.97
N ILE A 213 22.53 -19.15 -16.79
CA ILE A 213 23.95 -19.40 -17.10
C ILE A 213 24.54 -20.47 -16.18
N ASP A 214 24.29 -20.37 -14.87
CA ASP A 214 24.79 -21.32 -13.87
C ASP A 214 24.20 -22.72 -14.10
N GLU A 215 22.90 -22.79 -14.42
CA GLU A 215 22.23 -24.06 -14.70
C GLU A 215 22.74 -24.68 -16.00
N ARG A 216 22.91 -23.91 -17.08
CA ARG A 216 23.51 -24.41 -18.34
C ARG A 216 24.91 -24.94 -18.12
N LYS A 217 25.71 -24.28 -17.27
CA LYS A 217 27.04 -24.77 -16.91
C LYS A 217 26.97 -26.12 -16.19
N GLN A 218 26.10 -26.25 -15.18
CA GLN A 218 25.90 -27.52 -14.47
C GLN A 218 25.42 -28.66 -15.40
N TRP A 219 24.49 -28.36 -16.32
CA TRP A 219 23.98 -29.34 -17.28
C TRP A 219 25.04 -29.74 -18.32
N SER A 220 25.86 -28.79 -18.77
CA SER A 220 27.00 -29.05 -19.66
C SER A 220 28.06 -29.91 -18.97
N ASP A 221 28.37 -29.63 -17.70
CA ASP A 221 29.34 -30.41 -16.92
C ASP A 221 28.85 -31.86 -16.67
N LYS A 222 27.53 -32.06 -16.62
CA LYS A 222 26.89 -33.38 -16.39
C LYS A 222 26.57 -34.17 -17.67
N ASN A 223 26.93 -33.71 -18.87
CA ASN A 223 26.57 -34.36 -20.17
C ASN A 223 25.08 -34.80 -20.23
N ALA A 224 24.19 -33.89 -19.86
CA ALA A 224 22.78 -34.18 -19.61
C ALA A 224 21.91 -34.24 -20.89
N ASP A 225 22.19 -35.20 -21.77
CA ASP A 225 21.33 -35.51 -22.94
C ASP A 225 20.34 -36.67 -22.67
N SER A 226 20.38 -37.29 -21.48
CA SER A 226 19.59 -38.47 -21.15
C SER A 226 18.42 -38.16 -20.20
N MET A 227 17.28 -38.82 -20.41
CA MET A 227 16.09 -38.70 -19.55
C MET A 227 16.37 -39.12 -18.09
N TRP A 228 17.36 -39.98 -17.88
CA TRP A 228 17.78 -40.43 -16.56
C TRP A 228 18.47 -39.30 -15.78
N THR A 229 19.41 -38.58 -16.40
CA THR A 229 20.10 -37.43 -15.79
C THR A 229 19.14 -36.29 -15.44
N ALA A 230 18.09 -36.07 -16.24
CA ALA A 230 17.05 -35.10 -15.90
C ALA A 230 16.21 -35.52 -14.67
N THR A 231 15.99 -36.82 -14.47
CA THR A 231 15.23 -37.36 -13.33
C THR A 231 16.07 -37.27 -12.05
N GLU A 232 17.35 -37.60 -12.12
CA GLU A 232 18.30 -37.48 -10.99
C GLU A 232 18.45 -36.02 -10.52
N LEU A 233 18.58 -35.08 -11.46
CA LEU A 233 18.63 -33.66 -11.17
C LEU A 233 17.34 -33.13 -10.52
N ALA A 234 16.18 -33.67 -10.92
CA ALA A 234 14.90 -33.33 -10.30
C ALA A 234 14.82 -33.84 -8.86
N GLU A 235 15.34 -35.04 -8.60
CA GLU A 235 15.39 -35.63 -7.27
C GLU A 235 16.38 -34.87 -6.37
N GLU A 236 17.53 -34.44 -6.90
CA GLU A 236 18.48 -33.54 -6.22
C GLU A 236 17.84 -32.17 -5.89
N SER A 237 17.08 -31.57 -6.80
CA SER A 237 16.44 -30.26 -6.55
C SER A 237 15.33 -30.33 -5.49
N LEU A 238 14.60 -31.45 -5.45
CA LEU A 238 13.57 -31.74 -4.45
C LEU A 238 14.15 -32.13 -3.08
N THR A 239 15.38 -32.66 -3.03
CA THR A 239 16.05 -33.01 -1.76
C THR A 239 16.84 -31.84 -1.18
N GLN A 240 17.29 -30.88 -2.01
CA GLN A 240 17.91 -29.63 -1.55
C GLN A 240 16.92 -28.63 -0.92
N THR A 241 15.61 -28.88 -1.00
CA THR A 241 14.56 -28.01 -0.46
C THR A 241 14.40 -28.14 1.07
N THR A 242 15.50 -28.02 1.80
CA THR A 242 15.51 -27.82 3.26
C THR A 242 14.83 -26.50 3.62
N SER A 243 14.30 -26.38 4.85
CA SER A 243 13.64 -25.15 5.32
C SER A 243 14.55 -23.93 5.19
N ASP A 244 15.83 -24.09 5.50
CA ASP A 244 16.82 -23.00 5.48
C ASP A 244 17.12 -22.53 4.04
N TYR A 245 17.20 -23.47 3.08
CA TYR A 245 17.35 -23.12 1.67
C TYR A 245 16.12 -22.37 1.15
N LYS A 246 14.90 -22.78 1.53
CA LYS A 246 13.67 -22.07 1.15
C LYS A 246 13.62 -20.66 1.71
N ASP A 247 13.99 -20.48 2.97
CA ASP A 247 14.00 -19.17 3.62
C ASP A 247 15.05 -18.24 3.00
N ASP A 248 16.26 -18.73 2.75
CA ASP A 248 17.30 -17.98 2.05
C ASP A 248 16.88 -17.63 0.62
N TYR A 249 16.25 -18.57 -0.09
CA TYR A 249 15.73 -18.37 -1.43
C TYR A 249 14.65 -17.27 -1.48
N PHE A 250 13.59 -17.36 -0.68
CA PHE A 250 12.52 -16.35 -0.68
C PHE A 250 12.97 -15.00 -0.13
N ARG A 251 13.89 -14.97 0.84
CA ARG A 251 14.39 -13.71 1.39
C ARG A 251 15.41 -13.09 0.45
N ASN A 252 16.48 -13.78 0.09
CA ASN A 252 17.63 -13.17 -0.60
C ASN A 252 17.49 -13.12 -2.12
N LEU A 253 16.86 -14.11 -2.76
CA LEU A 253 16.54 -14.00 -4.19
C LEU A 253 15.24 -13.21 -4.40
N TYR A 254 14.16 -13.52 -3.68
CA TYR A 254 12.83 -12.98 -4.00
C TYR A 254 12.50 -11.69 -3.24
N ARG A 255 13.32 -11.32 -2.25
CA ARG A 255 13.08 -10.17 -1.35
C ARG A 255 11.71 -10.19 -0.68
N VAL A 256 11.06 -11.36 -0.58
CA VAL A 256 9.78 -11.50 0.09
C VAL A 256 10.00 -11.24 1.57
N CYS A 257 9.25 -10.28 2.12
CA CYS A 257 9.41 -9.83 3.51
C CYS A 257 10.78 -9.18 3.81
N GLN A 258 11.51 -8.70 2.80
CA GLN A 258 12.71 -7.86 3.01
C GLN A 258 12.39 -6.36 3.09
N GLU A 259 11.11 -5.98 2.97
CA GLU A 259 10.69 -4.59 3.05
C GLU A 259 11.00 -4.02 4.44
N GLN A 260 11.81 -2.98 4.45
CA GLN A 260 12.12 -2.25 5.67
C GLN A 260 11.09 -1.13 5.82
N LEU A 261 10.34 -1.16 6.92
CA LEU A 261 9.42 -0.08 7.33
C LEU A 261 10.04 1.32 7.18
N GLY A 262 11.34 1.46 7.46
CA GLY A 262 12.06 2.73 7.38
C GLY A 262 12.25 3.28 5.96
N LYS A 263 12.45 2.38 4.98
CA LYS A 263 12.93 2.69 3.63
C LYS A 263 11.84 2.50 2.57
N ASP A 264 11.13 1.39 2.62
CA ASP A 264 10.24 0.96 1.53
C ASP A 264 8.79 1.37 1.77
N VAL A 265 8.43 1.71 3.01
CA VAL A 265 7.09 2.23 3.33
C VAL A 265 7.12 3.77 3.37
N PRO A 266 6.35 4.47 2.51
CA PRO A 266 6.27 5.92 2.52
C PRO A 266 5.88 6.47 3.90
N LEU A 267 6.49 7.59 4.30
CA LEU A 267 6.21 8.25 5.58
C LEU A 267 4.69 8.50 5.81
N PRO A 268 3.90 8.98 4.83
CA PRO A 268 2.46 9.17 4.99
C PRO A 268 1.69 7.89 5.37
N VAL A 269 2.10 6.74 4.82
CA VAL A 269 1.47 5.45 5.08
C VAL A 269 1.79 4.98 6.50
N ARG A 270 3.04 5.10 6.93
CA ARG A 270 3.44 4.80 8.32
C ARG A 270 2.69 5.63 9.35
N TYR A 271 2.49 6.92 9.08
CA TYR A 271 1.70 7.79 9.96
C TYR A 271 0.25 7.35 10.04
N ARG A 272 -0.35 6.98 8.91
CA ARG A 272 -1.71 6.45 8.88
C ARG A 272 -1.84 5.15 9.66
N TRP A 273 -0.84 4.27 9.59
CA TRP A 273 -0.82 3.06 10.41
C TRP A 273 -0.72 3.39 11.89
N LEU A 274 0.19 4.28 12.29
CA LEU A 274 0.33 4.69 13.69
C LEU A 274 -0.97 5.30 14.23
N SER A 275 -1.59 6.22 13.49
CA SER A 275 -2.84 6.85 13.93
C SER A 275 -3.99 5.84 14.00
N LYS A 276 -4.14 4.96 13.01
CA LYS A 276 -5.12 3.87 13.05
C LYS A 276 -4.87 2.93 14.24
N SER A 277 -3.62 2.54 14.50
CA SER A 277 -3.28 1.68 15.64
C SER A 277 -3.64 2.33 16.97
N ILE A 278 -3.41 3.65 17.12
CA ILE A 278 -3.84 4.41 18.31
C ILE A 278 -5.36 4.42 18.44
N LEU A 279 -6.09 4.62 17.34
CA LEU A 279 -7.56 4.61 17.33
C LEU A 279 -8.14 3.22 17.64
N ILE A 280 -7.56 2.17 17.08
CA ILE A 280 -7.94 0.78 17.37
C ILE A 280 -7.66 0.47 18.84
N PHE A 281 -6.50 0.88 19.37
CA PHE A 281 -6.17 0.69 20.78
C PHE A 281 -7.14 1.46 21.69
N ARG A 282 -7.52 2.69 21.32
CA ARG A 282 -8.58 3.45 21.97
C ARG A 282 -9.89 2.65 21.99
N ASP A 283 -10.30 2.10 20.85
CA ASP A 283 -11.58 1.37 20.72
C ASP A 283 -11.57 0.07 21.52
N ILE A 284 -10.41 -0.61 21.60
CA ILE A 284 -10.21 -1.77 22.49
C ILE A 284 -10.39 -1.36 23.96
N LEU A 285 -9.76 -0.25 24.40
CA LEU A 285 -9.91 0.24 25.77
C LEU A 285 -11.36 0.67 26.10
N VAL A 286 -12.05 1.28 25.12
CA VAL A 286 -13.46 1.65 25.19
C VAL A 286 -14.34 0.41 25.36
N SER A 287 -14.11 -0.63 24.56
CA SER A 287 -14.84 -1.90 24.64
C SER A 287 -14.62 -2.62 25.98
N TRP A 288 -13.47 -2.39 26.62
CA TRP A 288 -13.10 -3.00 27.90
C TRP A 288 -13.73 -2.31 29.12
N GLN A 289 -14.03 -1.01 29.08
CA GLN A 289 -14.53 -0.25 30.25
C GLN A 289 -16.02 0.11 30.23
N GLY A 290 -16.76 -0.14 29.14
CA GLY A 290 -18.20 0.13 29.06
C GLY A 290 -18.56 1.63 28.93
N GLU A 291 -19.81 1.92 28.53
CA GLU A 291 -20.27 3.17 27.88
C GLU A 291 -20.14 4.52 28.64
N THR A 292 -19.48 4.59 29.81
CA THR A 292 -19.31 5.86 30.55
C THR A 292 -17.96 6.53 30.27
N ILE A 293 -17.70 6.95 29.02
CA ILE A 293 -16.34 7.28 28.54
C ILE A 293 -16.05 8.77 28.36
N ASN A 294 -17.06 9.63 28.16
CA ASN A 294 -16.81 11.08 27.94
C ASN A 294 -16.18 11.81 29.14
N LYS A 295 -15.98 11.13 30.28
CA LYS A 295 -15.30 11.66 31.48
C LYS A 295 -14.01 10.91 31.83
N ASN A 296 -13.64 9.87 31.08
CA ASN A 296 -12.46 9.08 31.41
C ASN A 296 -11.19 9.84 31.02
N PRO A 297 -10.24 10.06 31.95
CA PRO A 297 -9.02 10.81 31.66
C PRO A 297 -8.23 10.21 30.50
N ILE A 298 -8.22 8.88 30.33
CA ILE A 298 -7.52 8.20 29.24
C ILE A 298 -8.09 8.60 27.86
N TYR A 299 -9.42 8.70 27.76
CA TYR A 299 -10.11 9.11 26.52
C TYR A 299 -9.77 10.55 26.15
N VAL A 300 -9.83 11.47 27.12
CA VAL A 300 -9.53 12.90 26.92
C VAL A 300 -8.07 13.10 26.49
N LEU A 301 -7.14 12.34 27.06
CA LEU A 301 -5.71 12.48 26.78
C LEU A 301 -5.28 11.85 25.46
N CYS A 302 -5.87 10.72 25.05
CA CYS A 302 -5.69 10.20 23.68
C CYS A 302 -6.24 11.18 22.63
N ASP A 303 -7.41 11.78 22.87
CA ASP A 303 -8.02 12.76 21.97
C ASP A 303 -7.17 14.05 21.89
N ILE A 304 -6.62 14.52 23.02
CA ILE A 304 -5.67 15.63 23.06
C ILE A 304 -4.38 15.27 22.29
N GLY A 305 -3.83 14.08 22.47
CA GLY A 305 -2.62 13.63 21.77
C GLY A 305 -2.80 13.59 20.26
N VAL A 306 -3.90 13.01 19.79
CA VAL A 306 -4.28 13.01 18.36
C VAL A 306 -4.54 14.43 17.86
N SER A 307 -5.18 15.28 18.67
CA SER A 307 -5.45 16.69 18.32
C SER A 307 -4.19 17.54 18.21
N ILE A 308 -3.21 17.35 19.10
CA ILE A 308 -1.91 18.03 19.07
C ILE A 308 -1.12 17.57 17.84
N TYR A 309 -1.12 16.26 17.55
CA TYR A 309 -0.48 15.68 16.38
C TYR A 309 -1.02 16.29 15.07
N HIS A 310 -2.35 16.41 14.93
CA HIS A 310 -2.95 17.03 13.74
C HIS A 310 -2.72 18.55 13.62
N ARG A 311 -2.51 19.26 14.74
CA ARG A 311 -2.21 20.71 14.74
C ARG A 311 -0.75 21.02 14.41
N LEU A 312 0.17 20.13 14.77
CA LEU A 312 1.58 20.28 14.46
C LEU A 312 1.84 19.84 13.01
N LYS A 313 1.76 20.78 12.06
CA LYS A 313 2.18 20.55 10.67
C LYS A 313 3.62 19.97 10.67
N PRO A 314 3.85 18.78 10.10
CA PRO A 314 5.11 18.06 10.30
C PRO A 314 6.24 18.73 9.52
N SER A 315 7.19 19.31 10.25
CA SER A 315 8.58 19.48 9.81
C SER A 315 9.43 18.48 10.59
N ASN A 316 10.41 17.85 9.92
CA ASN A 316 11.19 16.69 10.42
C ASN A 316 11.75 16.84 11.85
N ARG A 317 12.02 18.07 12.33
CA ARG A 317 12.54 18.32 13.69
C ARG A 317 11.45 18.36 14.78
N VAL A 318 10.26 18.88 14.46
CA VAL A 318 9.13 18.97 15.42
C VAL A 318 8.49 17.59 15.61
N LEU A 319 8.66 16.72 14.62
CA LEU A 319 8.13 15.37 14.57
C LEU A 319 8.66 14.48 15.70
N ASN A 320 9.97 14.50 15.94
CA ASN A 320 10.61 13.73 17.02
C ASN A 320 10.13 14.18 18.40
N LEU A 321 9.87 15.48 18.58
CA LEU A 321 9.41 16.03 19.85
C LEU A 321 7.94 15.64 20.14
N SER A 322 7.08 15.71 19.13
CA SER A 322 5.67 15.30 19.27
C SER A 322 5.49 13.80 19.50
N LEU A 323 6.32 12.97 18.86
CA LEU A 323 6.35 11.52 19.06
C LEU A 323 6.82 11.17 20.48
N LEU A 324 7.82 11.91 20.98
CA LEU A 324 8.37 11.73 22.33
C LEU A 324 7.37 12.15 23.41
N VAL A 325 6.57 13.21 23.16
CA VAL A 325 5.46 13.61 24.04
C VAL A 325 4.33 12.57 24.03
N MET A 326 3.96 12.04 22.86
CA MET A 326 2.95 10.97 22.74
C MET A 326 3.38 9.69 23.44
N VAL A 327 4.64 9.30 23.27
CA VAL A 327 5.26 8.16 23.95
C VAL A 327 5.33 8.40 25.47
N GLY A 328 5.75 9.59 25.90
CA GLY A 328 5.81 9.95 27.32
C GLY A 328 4.44 9.93 28.00
N LEU A 329 3.41 10.41 27.32
CA LEU A 329 2.02 10.32 27.81
C LEU A 329 1.57 8.86 27.88
N PHE A 330 1.89 8.04 26.89
CA PHE A 330 1.57 6.60 26.91
C PHE A 330 2.22 5.87 28.10
N LEU A 331 3.50 6.19 28.39
CA LEU A 331 4.22 5.66 29.55
C LEU A 331 3.62 6.13 30.88
N PHE A 332 3.26 7.41 30.97
CA PHE A 332 2.64 7.98 32.16
C PHE A 332 1.30 7.31 32.47
N PHE A 333 0.46 7.07 31.45
CA PHE A 333 -0.84 6.39 31.65
C PHE A 333 -0.72 4.90 31.90
N GLY A 334 0.22 4.20 31.23
CA GLY A 334 0.48 2.80 31.54
C GLY A 334 1.08 2.60 32.94
N GLY A 335 1.89 3.55 33.42
CA GLY A 335 2.36 3.59 34.81
C GLY A 335 1.25 3.83 35.83
N GLN A 336 0.28 4.70 35.51
CA GLN A 336 -0.90 4.88 36.36
C GLN A 336 -1.80 3.64 36.38
N LEU A 337 -1.82 2.83 35.31
CA LEU A 337 -2.56 1.57 35.26
C LEU A 337 -1.99 0.50 36.22
N LEU A 338 -0.68 0.53 36.50
CA LEU A 338 -0.02 -0.33 37.50
C LEU A 338 -0.36 0.06 38.94
N LEU A 339 -0.75 1.31 39.18
CA LEU A 339 -1.09 1.83 40.50
C LEU A 339 -2.56 1.58 40.89
N VAL A 340 -3.36 1.01 39.98
CA VAL A 340 -4.76 0.66 40.25
C VAL A 340 -4.84 -0.81 40.65
N ASP A 341 -5.29 -1.08 41.89
CA ASP A 341 -5.43 -2.39 42.57
C ASP A 341 -6.24 -3.47 41.83
N LYS A 342 -6.68 -3.24 40.58
CA LYS A 342 -7.48 -4.15 39.76
C LYS A 342 -6.77 -4.64 38.49
N ALA A 343 -5.49 -4.35 38.28
CA ALA A 343 -4.77 -4.82 37.10
C ALA A 343 -4.51 -6.33 37.17
N LYS A 344 -5.22 -7.12 36.35
CA LYS A 344 -4.92 -8.55 36.17
C LYS A 344 -3.55 -8.71 35.49
N PHE A 345 -2.81 -9.77 35.86
CA PHE A 345 -1.47 -10.15 35.38
C PHE A 345 -1.21 -9.94 33.88
N PHE A 346 -2.24 -10.11 33.04
CA PHE A 346 -2.16 -9.91 31.58
C PHE A 346 -1.91 -8.45 31.16
N ALA A 347 -2.49 -7.47 31.86
CA ALA A 347 -2.26 -6.05 31.59
C ALA A 347 -0.84 -5.61 31.99
N ILE A 348 -0.33 -6.21 33.08
CA ILE A 348 1.06 -6.01 33.53
C ILE A 348 2.05 -6.58 32.51
N ALA A 349 1.78 -7.79 32.00
CA ALA A 349 2.62 -8.42 30.98
C ALA A 349 2.66 -7.62 29.66
N ILE A 350 1.51 -7.15 29.18
CA ILE A 350 1.44 -6.30 27.98
C ILE A 350 2.16 -4.98 28.21
N PHE A 351 2.02 -4.36 29.39
CA PHE A 351 2.73 -3.14 29.72
C PHE A 351 4.25 -3.33 29.78
N ILE A 352 4.73 -4.43 30.36
CA ILE A 352 6.17 -4.77 30.37
C ILE A 352 6.68 -4.96 28.95
N ILE A 353 5.95 -5.66 28.08
CA ILE A 353 6.33 -5.86 26.67
C ILE A 353 6.43 -4.51 25.94
N ILE A 354 5.44 -3.62 26.13
CA ILE A 354 5.45 -2.28 25.54
C ILE A 354 6.62 -1.46 26.08
N LEU A 355 6.88 -1.49 27.39
CA LEU A 355 8.01 -0.81 28.02
C LEU A 355 9.35 -1.27 27.43
N VAL A 356 9.53 -2.58 27.25
CA VAL A 356 10.74 -3.17 26.67
C VAL A 356 10.93 -2.73 25.22
N ILE A 357 9.87 -2.80 24.40
CA ILE A 357 9.91 -2.32 23.00
C ILE A 357 10.32 -0.84 22.94
N LEU A 358 9.84 -0.05 23.89
CA LEU A 358 10.05 1.38 23.91
C LEU A 358 11.47 1.77 24.38
N VAL A 359 12.03 1.05 25.36
CA VAL A 359 13.45 1.18 25.74
C VAL A 359 14.35 0.83 24.55
N LEU A 360 14.03 -0.21 23.79
CA LEU A 360 14.79 -0.58 22.59
C LEU A 360 14.73 0.49 21.50
N LEU A 361 13.56 1.12 21.30
CA LEU A 361 13.42 2.26 20.38
C LEU A 361 14.23 3.48 20.83
N LEU A 362 14.25 3.76 22.14
CA LEU A 362 15.00 4.87 22.73
C LEU A 362 16.51 4.66 22.63
N LEU A 363 16.99 3.43 22.83
CA LEU A 363 18.39 3.06 22.62
C LEU A 363 18.81 3.21 21.15
N LYS A 364 17.96 2.80 20.19
CA LYS A 364 18.19 3.05 18.76
C LYS A 364 18.27 4.53 18.43
N LEU A 365 17.42 5.35 19.04
CA LEU A 365 17.43 6.80 18.85
C LEU A 365 18.71 7.44 19.42
N ILE A 366 19.14 7.02 20.62
CA ILE A 366 20.39 7.48 21.22
C ILE A 366 21.58 7.08 20.34
N ALA A 367 21.62 5.85 19.84
CA ALA A 367 22.66 5.39 18.93
C ALA A 367 22.67 6.21 17.63
N TYR A 368 21.50 6.52 17.08
CA TYR A 368 21.37 7.38 15.90
C TYR A 368 21.86 8.82 16.17
N LEU A 369 21.49 9.41 17.31
CA LEU A 369 21.96 10.75 17.70
C LEU A 369 23.47 10.76 17.95
N PHE A 370 24.02 9.73 18.58
CA PHE A 370 25.47 9.56 18.74
C PHE A 370 26.19 9.44 17.39
N SER A 371 25.62 8.69 16.44
CA SER A 371 26.18 8.58 15.09
C SER A 371 26.18 9.91 14.34
N LEU A 372 25.20 10.79 14.63
CA LEU A 372 25.12 12.13 14.06
C LEU A 372 26.14 13.09 14.69
N ILE A 373 26.41 12.95 15.99
CA ILE A 373 27.38 13.78 16.73
C ILE A 373 28.83 13.37 16.42
N LEU A 374 29.07 12.10 16.11
CA LEU A 374 30.39 11.58 15.72
C LEU A 374 30.70 11.76 14.23
N SER A 375 29.75 12.21 13.42
CA SER A 375 29.94 12.48 11.98
C SER A 375 30.25 13.95 11.66
N ASP A 376 30.30 14.82 12.67
CA ASP A 376 30.89 16.17 12.63
C ASP A 376 32.27 16.12 13.31
#